data_AF-A0A392PWH5-F1
#
_entry.id   AF-A0A392PWH5-F1
#
_cell.length_a   1.000
_cell.length_b   1.000
_cell.length_c   1.000
_cell.angle_alpha   90.00
_cell.angle_beta   90.00
_cell.angle_gamma   90.00
#
_symmetry.space_group_name_H-M   'P 1'
#
loop_
_entity.id
_entity.type
_entity.pdbx_description
1 polymer ?
#
loop_
_entity_poly.entity_id
_entity_poly.type
_entity_poly.pdbx_seq_one_letter_code
_entity_poly.pdbx_strand_id
1 'polypeptide(L)'
;MSVFYKCGIYGYQDSLYAYSMRQFYRECTIKGTVDIIFGNAIAVFQNCTILAKKGLPKHSNAITAQGGKFGGQSTGFSFQFCNISADFDLLPSIKFISTFLGRPWKPYSTTVFMESYIGNLLNPKGWLAWNGSQYLDTLFYAEYKNFGPGATTKNRVKWK
;
A
#
# COMPACT_ATOMS: atom_id res chain seq x y z
N MET A 1 4.34 21.96 3.66
CA MET A 1 3.53 20.76 3.94
C MET A 1 2.29 20.86 3.10
N SER A 2 1.93 19.82 2.35
CA SER A 2 0.70 19.79 1.54
C SER A 2 -0.39 18.99 2.25
N VAL A 3 -1.64 19.39 2.04
CA VAL A 3 -2.81 18.72 2.60
C VAL A 3 -3.83 18.50 1.49
N PHE A 4 -4.38 17.29 1.43
CA PHE A 4 -5.48 16.92 0.54
C PHE A 4 -6.63 16.42 1.41
N TYR A 5 -7.81 17.01 1.24
CA TYR A 5 -8.99 16.70 2.03
C TYR A 5 -10.18 16.46 1.12
N LYS A 6 -10.84 15.31 1.27
CA LYS A 6 -12.01 14.91 0.46
C LYS A 6 -11.75 14.94 -1.05
N CYS A 7 -10.55 14.53 -1.47
CA CYS A 7 -10.17 14.43 -2.87
C CYS A 7 -10.37 13.01 -3.43
N GLY A 8 -10.66 12.91 -4.72
CA GLY A 8 -10.61 11.67 -5.49
C GLY A 8 -9.33 11.63 -6.35
N ILE A 9 -8.54 10.57 -6.25
CA ILE A 9 -7.32 10.36 -7.03
C ILE A 9 -7.40 9.01 -7.71
N TYR A 10 -7.67 8.99 -9.01
CA TYR A 10 -8.03 7.79 -9.74
C TYR A 10 -7.07 7.53 -10.90
N GLY A 11 -6.50 6.34 -10.93
CA GLY A 11 -5.68 5.87 -12.03
C GLY A 11 -5.74 4.35 -12.18
N TYR A 12 -4.67 3.81 -12.73
CA TYR A 12 -4.36 2.38 -12.76
C TYR A 12 -2.99 2.19 -12.10
N GLN A 13 -1.94 2.03 -12.90
CA GLN A 13 -0.57 2.00 -12.39
C GLN A 13 -0.14 3.41 -11.99
N ASP A 14 0.61 3.52 -10.88
CA ASP A 14 1.26 4.76 -10.42
C ASP A 14 0.27 5.93 -10.19
N SER A 15 -0.87 5.63 -9.56
CA SER A 15 -2.01 6.58 -9.47
C SER A 15 -1.71 7.82 -8.63
N LEU A 16 -0.95 7.66 -7.54
CA LEU A 16 -0.53 8.76 -6.67
C LEU A 16 0.97 8.76 -6.47
N TYR A 17 1.64 9.74 -7.05
CA TYR A 17 3.06 9.98 -6.81
C TYR A 17 3.28 10.90 -5.59
N ALA A 18 3.36 10.31 -4.40
CA ALA A 18 3.79 10.98 -3.18
C ALA A 18 5.32 11.20 -3.21
N TYR A 19 5.76 12.09 -4.09
CA TYR A 19 7.15 12.23 -4.52
C TYR A 19 8.14 12.49 -3.37
N SER A 20 7.95 13.58 -2.61
CA SER A 20 8.88 14.03 -1.57
C SER A 20 8.20 14.94 -0.53
N MET A 21 8.95 15.34 0.50
CA MET A 21 8.51 16.25 1.57
C MET A 21 7.35 15.70 2.41
N ARG A 22 6.76 16.55 3.27
CA ARG A 22 5.70 16.21 4.21
C ARG A 22 4.33 16.41 3.57
N GLN A 23 3.50 15.36 3.58
CA GLN A 23 2.20 15.33 2.93
C GLN A 23 1.16 14.68 3.86
N PHE A 24 -0.07 15.21 3.86
CA PHE A 24 -1.18 14.66 4.63
C PHE A 24 -2.41 14.49 3.75
N TYR A 25 -2.98 13.28 3.74
CA TYR A 25 -4.18 12.93 2.99
C TYR A 25 -5.26 12.54 3.98
N ARG A 26 -6.41 13.22 3.94
CA ARG A 26 -7.52 12.97 4.86
C ARG A 26 -8.82 12.79 4.10
N GLU A 27 -9.55 11.71 4.40
CA GLU A 27 -10.86 11.44 3.79
C GLU A 27 -10.81 11.40 2.25
N CYS A 28 -9.66 11.03 1.69
CA CYS A 28 -9.48 10.90 0.26
C CYS A 28 -9.90 9.50 -0.21
N THR A 29 -10.34 9.41 -1.46
CA THR A 29 -10.50 8.13 -2.16
C THR A 29 -9.40 7.99 -3.20
N ILE A 30 -8.59 6.94 -3.09
CA ILE A 30 -7.46 6.67 -3.99
C ILE A 30 -7.66 5.31 -4.66
N LYS A 31 -7.62 5.25 -5.99
CA LYS A 31 -7.91 4.04 -6.76
C LYS A 31 -6.80 3.73 -7.75
N GLY A 32 -6.41 2.46 -7.87
CA GLY A 32 -5.39 2.03 -8.84
C GLY A 32 -5.17 0.51 -8.87
N THR A 33 -4.09 0.06 -9.53
CA THR A 33 -3.73 -1.36 -9.66
C THR A 33 -2.33 -1.65 -9.13
N VAL A 34 -1.31 -1.33 -9.93
CA VAL A 34 0.11 -1.54 -9.61
C VAL A 34 0.66 -0.27 -8.97
N ASP A 35 1.32 -0.40 -7.83
CA ASP A 35 2.00 0.71 -7.14
C ASP A 35 1.09 1.94 -6.97
N ILE A 36 -0.12 1.71 -6.47
CA ILE A 36 -1.19 2.73 -6.40
C ILE A 36 -0.69 4.03 -5.78
N ILE A 37 0.07 3.90 -4.68
CA ILE A 37 0.70 5.00 -3.97
C ILE A 37 2.21 4.74 -3.92
N PHE A 38 3.00 5.60 -4.56
CA PHE A 38 4.45 5.41 -4.66
C PHE A 38 5.20 6.72 -4.43
N GLY A 39 6.51 6.63 -4.20
CA GLY A 39 7.38 7.80 -3.96
C GLY A 39 8.14 7.73 -2.64
N ASN A 40 8.73 8.84 -2.24
CA ASN A 40 9.62 8.93 -1.07
C ASN A 40 9.28 10.11 -0.14
N ALA A 41 8.00 10.48 -0.09
CA ALA A 41 7.50 11.46 0.87
C ALA A 41 7.48 10.92 2.32
N ILE A 42 7.30 11.83 3.26
CA ILE A 42 6.75 11.56 4.59
C ILE A 42 5.25 11.76 4.46
N ALA A 43 4.51 10.69 4.15
CA ALA A 43 3.09 10.78 3.84
C ALA A 43 2.23 10.01 4.84
N VAL A 44 1.25 10.71 5.41
CA VAL A 44 0.23 10.11 6.27
C VAL A 44 -1.12 10.15 5.56
N PHE A 45 -1.76 8.99 5.50
CA PHE A 45 -3.10 8.79 4.98
C PHE A 45 -4.01 8.45 6.16
N GLN A 46 -4.99 9.29 6.43
CA GLN A 46 -5.88 9.13 7.58
C GLN A 46 -7.34 9.14 7.14
N ASN A 47 -8.11 8.14 7.58
CA ASN A 47 -9.52 7.99 7.21
C ASN A 47 -9.76 7.96 5.68
N CYS A 48 -8.78 7.43 4.92
CA CYS A 48 -8.85 7.35 3.46
C CYS A 48 -9.44 6.01 3.02
N THR A 49 -10.09 6.01 1.86
CA THR A 49 -10.53 4.78 1.17
C THR A 49 -9.56 4.49 0.03
N ILE A 50 -8.95 3.31 0.05
CA ILE A 50 -7.96 2.87 -0.93
C ILE A 50 -8.51 1.65 -1.64
N LEU A 51 -8.73 1.76 -2.95
CA LEU A 51 -9.41 0.73 -3.72
C LEU A 51 -8.50 0.17 -4.81
N ALA A 52 -8.25 -1.14 -4.73
CA ALA A 52 -7.56 -1.88 -5.77
C ALA A 52 -8.54 -2.22 -6.89
N LYS A 53 -8.19 -1.84 -8.12
CA LYS A 53 -8.98 -2.07 -9.34
C LYS A 53 -8.56 -3.37 -10.03
N LYS A 54 -9.33 -3.77 -11.05
CA LYS A 54 -8.96 -4.88 -11.93
C LYS A 54 -7.81 -4.46 -12.84
N GLY A 55 -6.64 -5.07 -12.61
CA GLY A 55 -5.47 -4.95 -13.46
C GLY A 55 -5.51 -5.82 -14.70
N LEU A 56 -4.43 -5.79 -15.47
CA LEU A 56 -4.22 -6.71 -16.59
C LEU A 56 -4.04 -8.15 -16.08
N PRO A 57 -4.43 -9.18 -16.88
CA PRO A 57 -4.18 -10.57 -16.52
C PRO A 57 -2.71 -10.82 -16.18
N LYS A 58 -2.44 -11.68 -15.19
CA LYS A 58 -1.09 -12.04 -14.68
C LYS A 58 -0.36 -10.93 -13.91
N HIS A 59 -0.88 -9.71 -13.85
CA HIS A 59 -0.33 -8.68 -12.95
C HIS A 59 -0.92 -8.83 -11.55
N SER A 60 -0.11 -8.51 -10.55
CA SER A 60 -0.56 -8.39 -9.16
C SER A 60 -0.69 -6.91 -8.81
N ASN A 61 -1.67 -6.58 -7.99
CA ASN A 61 -1.84 -5.24 -7.43
C ASN A 61 -0.91 -5.06 -6.23
N ALA A 62 -0.38 -3.85 -6.06
CA ALA A 62 0.36 -3.45 -4.87
C ALA A 62 -0.15 -2.07 -4.43
N ILE A 63 -0.65 -1.96 -3.19
CA ILE A 63 -1.15 -0.69 -2.68
C ILE A 63 -0.02 0.34 -2.60
N THR A 64 1.19 -0.09 -2.20
CA THR A 64 2.33 0.81 -2.00
C THR A 64 3.61 0.37 -2.69
N ALA A 65 4.38 1.35 -3.15
CA ALA A 65 5.77 1.18 -3.56
C ALA A 65 6.64 2.32 -3.02
N GLN A 66 6.98 2.24 -1.72
CA GLN A 66 7.72 3.28 -1.03
C GLN A 66 9.21 3.22 -1.41
N GLY A 67 9.79 4.40 -1.67
CA GLY A 67 11.08 4.57 -2.31
C GLY A 67 12.23 5.03 -1.39
N GLY A 68 12.24 4.64 -0.12
CA GLY A 68 13.31 4.94 0.84
C GLY A 68 14.67 4.41 0.39
N LYS A 69 15.65 5.30 0.21
CA LYS A 69 16.94 4.96 -0.43
C LYS A 69 18.08 4.70 0.55
N PHE A 70 18.04 5.32 1.73
CA PHE A 70 19.16 5.32 2.68
C PHE A 70 18.66 5.04 4.10
N GLY A 71 19.45 4.32 4.89
CA GLY A 71 19.19 4.11 6.31
C GLY A 71 19.19 5.44 7.06
N GLY A 72 18.27 5.61 8.01
CA GLY A 72 18.11 6.85 8.78
C GLY A 72 17.34 7.97 8.06
N GLN A 73 16.90 7.76 6.81
CA GLN A 73 16.01 8.71 6.14
C GLN A 73 14.64 8.73 6.83
N SER A 74 14.17 9.90 7.25
CA SER A 74 12.86 10.07 7.90
C SER A 74 11.69 10.09 6.91
N THR A 75 11.67 9.21 5.90
CA THR A 75 10.58 9.10 4.91
C THR A 75 9.84 7.78 5.08
N GLY A 76 8.60 7.73 4.59
CA GLY A 76 7.74 6.57 4.80
C GLY A 76 6.28 6.89 4.60
N PHE A 77 5.48 5.83 4.43
CA PHE A 77 4.04 5.93 4.31
C PHE A 77 3.37 5.33 5.55
N SER A 78 2.41 6.05 6.11
CA SER A 78 1.58 5.58 7.22
C SER A 78 0.11 5.67 6.85
N PHE A 79 -0.62 4.57 7.05
CA PHE A 79 -2.05 4.47 6.80
C PHE A 79 -2.76 4.21 8.13
N GLN A 80 -3.62 5.15 8.55
CA GLN A 80 -4.34 5.07 9.81
C GLN A 80 -5.85 5.23 9.61
N PHE A 81 -6.65 4.36 10.22
CA PHE A 81 -8.11 4.39 10.08
C PHE A 81 -8.59 4.29 8.62
N CYS A 82 -7.78 3.70 7.75
CA CYS A 82 -8.10 3.59 6.33
C CYS A 82 -8.98 2.37 6.04
N ASN A 83 -9.67 2.39 4.91
CA ASN A 83 -10.35 1.24 4.32
C ASN A 83 -9.59 0.77 3.08
N ILE A 84 -9.04 -0.43 3.12
CA ILE A 84 -8.33 -1.07 2.00
C ILE A 84 -9.25 -2.16 1.45
N SER A 85 -9.80 -1.93 0.26
CA SER A 85 -10.82 -2.80 -0.35
C SER A 85 -10.63 -2.97 -1.85
N ALA A 86 -11.37 -3.91 -2.44
CA ALA A 86 -11.45 -4.05 -3.89
C ALA A 86 -12.46 -3.03 -4.45
N ASP A 87 -12.12 -2.40 -5.57
CA ASP A 87 -13.11 -1.66 -6.37
C ASP A 87 -14.06 -2.66 -7.06
N PHE A 88 -15.20 -2.15 -7.56
CA PHE A 88 -16.29 -2.99 -8.07
C PHE A 88 -15.84 -3.94 -9.21
N ASP A 89 -14.88 -3.50 -10.02
CA ASP A 89 -14.37 -4.25 -11.18
C ASP A 89 -13.46 -5.42 -10.77
N LEU A 90 -12.80 -5.34 -9.62
CA LEU A 90 -11.92 -6.37 -9.09
C LEU A 90 -12.69 -7.44 -8.32
N LEU A 91 -13.84 -7.12 -7.72
CA LEU A 91 -14.63 -8.05 -6.89
C LEU A 91 -14.84 -9.45 -7.50
N PRO A 92 -15.19 -9.60 -8.80
CA PRO A 92 -15.37 -10.92 -9.41
C PRO A 92 -14.06 -11.70 -9.60
N SER A 93 -12.91 -11.02 -9.50
CA SER A 93 -11.58 -11.53 -9.84
C SER A 93 -10.60 -11.57 -8.66
N ILE A 94 -11.03 -11.26 -7.42
CA ILE A 94 -10.15 -11.24 -6.24
C ILE A 94 -9.43 -12.57 -5.97
N LYS A 95 -9.97 -13.70 -6.45
CA LYS A 95 -9.34 -15.02 -6.33
C LYS A 95 -8.22 -15.25 -7.36
N PHE A 96 -8.23 -14.51 -8.46
CA PHE A 96 -7.32 -14.69 -9.59
C PHE A 96 -6.29 -13.57 -9.70
N ILE A 97 -6.62 -12.38 -9.22
CA ILE A 97 -5.73 -11.21 -9.20
C ILE A 97 -5.34 -10.95 -7.74
N SER A 98 -4.09 -11.26 -7.42
CA SER A 98 -3.55 -11.03 -6.08
C SER A 98 -3.36 -9.54 -5.81
N THR A 99 -3.72 -9.09 -4.61
CA THR A 99 -3.43 -7.75 -4.10
C THR A 99 -2.54 -7.84 -2.87
N PHE A 100 -1.54 -6.96 -2.78
CA PHE A 100 -0.58 -6.87 -1.67
C PHE A 100 -0.55 -5.45 -1.08
N LEU A 101 -0.22 -5.31 0.20
CA LEU A 101 -0.08 -4.03 0.89
C LEU A 101 1.05 -3.17 0.29
N GLY A 102 2.08 -3.82 -0.26
CA GLY A 102 3.14 -3.11 -0.97
C GLY A 102 4.29 -3.98 -1.41
N ARG A 103 5.24 -3.34 -2.09
CA ARG A 103 6.52 -3.90 -2.52
C ARG A 103 7.65 -2.86 -2.44
N PRO A 104 8.87 -3.25 -2.06
CA PRO A 104 9.94 -2.29 -1.76
C PRO A 104 10.57 -1.74 -3.05
N TRP A 105 10.21 -0.54 -3.48
CA TRP A 105 10.82 0.06 -4.68
C TRP A 105 12.32 0.35 -4.48
N LYS A 106 12.74 0.57 -3.23
CA LYS A 106 14.11 0.89 -2.82
C LYS A 106 14.48 0.20 -1.49
N PRO A 107 15.79 0.11 -1.12
CA PRO A 107 16.27 -0.71 -0.01
C PRO A 107 15.62 -0.46 1.34
N TYR A 108 15.38 0.80 1.70
CA TYR A 108 14.86 1.18 3.03
C TYR A 108 13.38 1.51 2.94
N SER A 109 12.64 0.71 2.17
CA SER A 109 11.21 0.93 1.95
C SER A 109 10.46 0.85 3.27
N THR A 110 9.76 1.92 3.65
CA THR A 110 9.09 2.02 4.96
C THR A 110 7.60 2.29 4.77
N THR A 111 6.77 1.33 5.16
CA THR A 111 5.30 1.42 5.06
C THR A 111 4.64 0.79 6.29
N VAL A 112 3.68 1.49 6.89
CA VAL A 112 2.90 0.99 8.03
C VAL A 112 1.41 1.11 7.75
N PHE A 113 0.67 0.03 7.99
CA PHE A 113 -0.80 0.03 8.04
C PHE A 113 -1.25 -0.21 9.47
N MET A 114 -2.01 0.72 10.05
CA MET A 114 -2.46 0.61 11.43
C MET A 114 -3.92 1.01 11.61
N GLU A 115 -4.60 0.32 12.51
CA GLU A 115 -6.00 0.57 12.90
C GLU A 115 -6.93 0.69 11.69
N SER A 116 -6.63 -0.05 10.63
CA SER A 116 -7.29 0.06 9.33
C SER A 116 -8.09 -1.21 9.01
N TYR A 117 -9.18 -1.05 8.26
CA TYR A 117 -9.92 -2.17 7.71
C TYR A 117 -9.21 -2.71 6.47
N ILE A 118 -8.98 -4.03 6.44
CA ILE A 118 -8.40 -4.73 5.30
C ILE A 118 -9.39 -5.79 4.81
N GLY A 119 -9.90 -5.60 3.60
CA GLY A 119 -10.82 -6.51 2.93
C GLY A 119 -10.21 -7.86 2.55
N ASN A 120 -11.04 -8.77 2.05
CA ASN A 120 -10.65 -10.14 1.71
C ASN A 120 -9.85 -10.25 0.39
N LEU A 121 -9.58 -9.13 -0.29
CA LEU A 121 -8.74 -9.07 -1.48
C LEU A 121 -7.25 -9.32 -1.18
N LEU A 122 -6.84 -9.09 0.08
CA LEU A 122 -5.42 -9.12 0.42
C LEU A 122 -4.90 -10.56 0.38
N ASN A 123 -3.83 -10.77 -0.36
CA ASN A 123 -3.12 -12.04 -0.38
C ASN A 123 -2.59 -12.33 1.05
N PRO A 124 -2.72 -13.56 1.59
CA PRO A 124 -2.28 -13.87 2.95
C PRO A 124 -0.81 -13.57 3.25
N LYS A 125 0.06 -13.58 2.22
CA LYS A 125 1.47 -13.16 2.32
C LYS A 125 1.63 -11.68 2.73
N GLY A 126 0.63 -10.85 2.46
CA GLY A 126 0.55 -9.42 2.80
C GLY A 126 1.41 -8.55 1.88
N TRP A 127 2.69 -8.89 1.74
CA TRP A 127 3.68 -8.08 1.03
C TRP A 127 4.27 -8.84 -0.16
N LEU A 128 4.67 -8.11 -1.20
CA LEU A 128 5.22 -8.65 -2.43
C LEU A 128 6.70 -8.24 -2.58
N ALA A 129 7.57 -9.20 -2.87
CA ALA A 129 8.98 -8.89 -3.12
C ALA A 129 9.11 -8.05 -4.39
N TRP A 130 10.07 -7.12 -4.43
CA TRP A 130 10.34 -6.33 -5.62
C TRP A 130 10.95 -7.18 -6.72
N ASN A 131 12.06 -7.85 -6.41
CA ASN A 131 12.73 -8.80 -7.28
C ASN A 131 13.58 -9.77 -6.44
N GLY A 132 13.21 -11.05 -6.40
CA GLY A 132 13.91 -12.07 -5.61
C GLY A 132 13.99 -11.67 -4.13
N SER A 133 15.21 -11.69 -3.58
CA SER A 133 15.51 -11.30 -2.19
C SER A 133 15.93 -9.84 -2.01
N GLN A 134 15.80 -8.99 -3.05
CA GLN A 134 16.21 -7.59 -2.96
C GLN A 134 15.44 -6.85 -1.86
N TYR A 135 16.20 -6.13 -1.01
CA TYR A 135 15.72 -5.19 0.01
C TYR A 135 15.00 -5.81 1.22
N LEU A 136 14.84 -7.13 1.24
CA LEU A 136 14.04 -7.83 2.26
C LEU A 136 14.67 -7.85 3.67
N ASP A 137 15.95 -7.48 3.79
CA ASP A 137 16.66 -7.39 5.07
C ASP A 137 16.77 -5.95 5.59
N THR A 138 16.33 -4.95 4.81
CA THR A 138 16.53 -3.52 5.12
C THR A 138 15.25 -2.70 5.13
N LEU A 139 14.17 -3.24 4.56
CA LEU A 139 12.85 -2.59 4.57
C LEU A 139 12.24 -2.58 5.98
N PHE A 140 11.22 -1.75 6.18
CA PHE A 140 10.41 -1.77 7.39
C PHE A 140 8.92 -1.77 7.03
N TYR A 141 8.31 -2.95 7.10
CA TYR A 141 6.88 -3.14 6.86
C TYR A 141 6.18 -3.64 8.11
N ALA A 142 5.14 -2.93 8.54
CA ALA A 142 4.44 -3.23 9.77
C ALA A 142 2.93 -3.11 9.64
N GLU A 143 2.23 -3.94 10.41
CA GLU A 143 0.78 -3.93 10.58
C GLU A 143 0.46 -3.83 12.09
N TYR A 144 -0.45 -2.93 12.48
CA TYR A 144 -0.81 -2.76 13.89
C TYR A 144 -2.33 -2.63 14.06
N LYS A 145 -2.95 -3.54 14.83
CA LYS A 145 -4.39 -3.51 15.14
C LYS A 145 -5.31 -3.31 13.92
N ASN A 146 -4.91 -3.80 12.74
CA ASN A 146 -5.79 -3.85 11.59
C ASN A 146 -6.90 -4.88 11.82
N PHE A 147 -8.04 -4.70 11.17
CA PHE A 147 -9.21 -5.56 11.31
C PHE A 147 -9.84 -5.86 9.95
N GLY A 148 -10.80 -6.78 9.93
CA GLY A 148 -11.42 -7.29 8.71
C GLY A 148 -10.77 -8.58 8.19
N PRO A 149 -11.37 -9.19 7.15
CA PRO A 149 -11.01 -10.54 6.71
C PRO A 149 -9.59 -10.68 6.16
N GLY A 150 -8.98 -9.61 5.66
CA GLY A 150 -7.59 -9.61 5.17
C GLY A 150 -6.53 -9.31 6.24
N ALA A 151 -6.94 -8.91 7.45
CA ALA A 151 -6.02 -8.42 8.48
C ALA A 151 -5.27 -9.53 9.25
N THR A 152 -5.60 -10.82 9.02
CA THR A 152 -4.89 -11.93 9.67
C THR A 152 -3.42 -11.96 9.24
N THR A 153 -2.50 -11.99 10.23
CA THR A 153 -1.06 -11.99 9.98
C THR A 153 -0.42 -13.38 9.98
N LYS A 154 -1.19 -14.45 10.22
CA LYS A 154 -0.69 -15.83 10.40
C LYS A 154 0.20 -16.34 9.26
N ASN A 155 -0.08 -15.91 8.03
CA ASN A 155 0.58 -16.39 6.80
C ASN A 155 1.42 -15.29 6.12
N ARG A 156 1.74 -14.21 6.83
CA ARG A 156 2.58 -13.13 6.29
C ARG A 156 3.97 -13.66 5.94
N VAL A 157 4.61 -12.98 5.00
CA VAL A 157 6.04 -13.19 4.71
C VAL A 157 6.88 -13.05 5.99
N LYS A 158 7.97 -13.81 6.06
CA LYS A 158 8.90 -13.85 7.21
C LYS A 158 10.20 -13.08 6.94
N TRP A 159 10.06 -11.91 6.31
CA TRP A 159 11.20 -11.02 6.05
C TRP A 159 11.69 -10.39 7.37
N LYS A 160 12.94 -9.93 7.38
CA LYS A 160 13.57 -9.37 8.58
C LYS A 160 13.21 -7.90 8.76
#